data_AF-A0A660TCH1-F1
#
_entry.id   AF-A0A660TCH1-F1
#
_cell.length_a   1.000
_cell.length_b   1.000
_cell.length_c   1.000
_cell.angle_alpha   90.00
_cell.angle_beta   90.00
_cell.angle_gamma   90.00
#
_symmetry.space_group_name_H-M   'P 1'
#
loop_
_entity.id
_entity.type
_entity.pdbx_description
1 polymer ?
#
loop_
_entity_poly.entity_id
_entity_poly.type
_entity_poly.pdbx_seq_one_letter_code
_entity_poly.pdbx_strand_id
1 'polypeptide(L)'
;MILIREYRDESRVSKYDRKRAIIACERCHEENDVRFTYATACIKNNKKYCKSCKKKINTEEFMREHNNQEPLSRCLTLVYDGDKVNGEFECSKCGSIRTRRHNSKSYSQLCRKCSIAGMGQKHEVRHDTRLARIYGNMKDRCYNKNQDSYKYYGGKGVTICQEWLDDRTKFYDWALANGYTDLMEIDKDKLCMEQGIAPAIYSPTTCIWMTRDENRMFMGTRTGTIAKGISKYAEDKYRVRLTHAFPKAKDGYYKTLDLAIKARGPERSGASA
;
A
#
# COMPACT_ATOMS: atom_id res chain seq x y z
N MET A 1 -39.89 -2.08 36.32
CA MET A 1 -39.71 -2.31 37.76
C MET A 1 -38.56 -3.32 37.92
N ILE A 2 -37.90 -3.35 39.08
CA ILE A 2 -36.73 -4.21 39.32
C ILE A 2 -37.18 -5.28 40.30
N LEU A 3 -37.07 -6.55 39.91
CA LEU A 3 -37.37 -7.67 40.81
C LEU A 3 -36.08 -8.07 41.54
N ILE A 4 -36.09 -7.98 42.86
CA ILE A 4 -35.02 -8.53 43.70
C ILE A 4 -35.32 -10.01 43.90
N ARG A 5 -34.38 -10.88 43.50
CA ARG A 5 -34.58 -12.34 43.54
C ARG A 5 -33.88 -13.04 44.70
N GLU A 6 -32.71 -12.58 45.10
CA GLU A 6 -31.90 -13.24 46.13
C GLU A 6 -31.07 -12.22 46.93
N TYR A 7 -30.96 -12.44 48.24
CA TYR A 7 -30.07 -11.71 49.13
C TYR A 7 -28.94 -12.65 49.57
N ARG A 8 -27.68 -12.22 49.39
CA ARG A 8 -26.51 -12.98 49.86
C ARG A 8 -25.79 -12.22 50.96
N ASP A 9 -25.66 -12.86 52.12
CA ASP A 9 -24.87 -12.41 53.27
C ASP A 9 -23.64 -13.31 53.37
N GLU A 10 -22.54 -12.90 52.72
CA GLU A 10 -21.26 -13.59 52.87
C GLU A 10 -20.66 -13.22 54.23
N SER A 11 -20.75 -14.17 55.17
CA SER A 11 -20.44 -14.03 56.58
C SER A 11 -19.08 -13.39 56.90
N ARG A 12 -19.10 -12.49 57.91
CA ARG A 12 -17.97 -12.08 58.79
C ARG A 12 -16.85 -11.16 58.25
N VAL A 13 -17.14 -10.10 57.50
CA VAL A 13 -16.19 -8.95 57.45
C VAL A 13 -16.90 -7.60 57.43
N SER A 14 -16.70 -6.82 58.50
CA SER A 14 -16.90 -5.36 58.67
C SER A 14 -18.26 -4.75 58.26
N LYS A 15 -18.86 -4.02 59.21
CA LYS A 15 -20.26 -3.62 59.34
C LYS A 15 -20.82 -2.63 58.30
N TYR A 16 -20.15 -2.33 57.18
CA TYR A 16 -20.58 -1.24 56.28
C TYR A 16 -20.49 -1.43 54.75
N ASP A 17 -20.01 -2.55 54.16
CA ASP A 17 -19.74 -2.49 52.71
C ASP A 17 -19.91 -3.73 51.81
N ARG A 18 -20.62 -4.81 52.22
CA ARG A 18 -20.65 -6.05 51.41
C ARG A 18 -22.01 -6.72 51.19
N LYS A 19 -23.12 -6.02 51.38
CA LYS A 19 -24.43 -6.58 50.98
C LYS A 19 -24.61 -6.49 49.47
N ARG A 20 -24.84 -7.62 48.82
CA ARG A 20 -25.13 -7.73 47.37
C ARG A 20 -26.58 -8.13 47.14
N ALA A 21 -27.11 -7.79 45.98
CA ALA A 21 -28.46 -8.13 45.56
C ALA A 21 -28.43 -8.52 44.08
N ILE A 22 -29.17 -9.58 43.74
CA ILE A 22 -29.43 -9.93 42.34
C ILE A 22 -30.68 -9.19 41.90
N ILE A 23 -30.53 -8.30 40.92
CA ILE A 23 -31.63 -7.56 40.30
C ILE A 23 -31.90 -8.12 38.91
N ALA A 24 -33.16 -8.42 38.60
CA ALA A 24 -33.57 -8.82 37.26
C ALA A 24 -34.22 -7.65 36.51
N CYS A 25 -33.85 -7.48 35.25
CA CYS A 25 -34.52 -6.52 34.37
C CYS A 25 -35.85 -7.09 33.89
N GLU A 26 -36.97 -6.39 34.08
CA GLU A 26 -38.27 -6.85 33.57
C GLU A 26 -38.39 -6.88 32.04
N ARG A 27 -37.54 -6.14 31.33
CA ARG A 27 -37.61 -6.05 29.85
C ARG A 27 -36.79 -7.14 29.16
N CYS A 28 -35.58 -7.43 29.64
CA CYS A 28 -34.70 -8.43 29.03
C CYS A 28 -34.48 -9.68 29.90
N HIS A 29 -35.09 -9.72 31.10
CA HIS A 29 -34.96 -10.80 32.09
C HIS A 29 -33.54 -11.11 32.54
N GLU A 30 -32.58 -10.24 32.22
CA GLU A 30 -31.18 -10.40 32.60
C GLU A 30 -30.96 -10.08 34.07
N GLU A 31 -30.27 -10.98 34.75
CA GLU A 31 -29.92 -10.88 36.16
C GLU A 31 -28.56 -10.20 36.32
N ASN A 32 -28.50 -9.21 37.20
CA ASN A 32 -27.28 -8.46 37.48
C ASN A 32 -26.98 -8.54 38.98
N ASP A 33 -25.77 -8.96 39.32
CA ASP A 33 -25.26 -8.90 40.69
C ASP A 33 -24.74 -7.48 40.98
N VAL A 34 -25.40 -6.77 41.89
CA VAL A 34 -25.11 -5.37 42.23
C VAL A 34 -24.97 -5.16 43.74
N ARG A 35 -24.36 -4.03 44.13
CA ARG A 35 -24.34 -3.60 45.53
C ARG A 35 -25.75 -3.29 46.02
N PHE A 36 -26.06 -3.64 47.27
CA PHE A 36 -27.36 -3.39 47.89
C PHE A 36 -27.74 -1.90 47.94
N THR A 37 -26.77 -1.02 48.18
CA THR A 37 -26.94 0.45 48.13
C THR A 37 -27.36 0.93 46.74
N TYR A 38 -26.86 0.30 45.69
CA TYR A 38 -27.27 0.60 44.31
C TYR A 38 -28.68 0.08 44.03
N ALA A 39 -29.02 -1.14 44.45
CA ALA A 39 -30.37 -1.70 44.27
C ALA A 39 -31.44 -0.83 44.97
N THR A 40 -31.20 -0.42 46.21
CA THR A 40 -32.11 0.46 46.96
C THR A 40 -32.22 1.85 46.33
N ALA A 41 -31.13 2.42 45.82
CA ALA A 41 -31.16 3.69 45.09
C ALA A 41 -31.95 3.59 43.78
N CYS A 42 -31.86 2.46 43.07
CA CYS A 42 -32.64 2.24 41.85
C CYS A 42 -34.15 2.14 42.14
N ILE A 43 -34.54 1.49 43.24
CA ILE A 43 -35.93 1.44 43.70
C ILE A 43 -36.42 2.82 44.13
N LYS A 44 -35.69 3.51 45.03
CA LYS A 44 -36.07 4.82 45.57
C LYS A 44 -36.25 5.89 44.48
N ASN A 45 -35.37 5.87 43.47
CA ASN A 45 -35.38 6.87 42.40
C ASN A 45 -36.10 6.40 41.13
N ASN A 46 -36.80 5.26 41.16
CA ASN A 46 -37.44 4.64 40.00
C ASN A 46 -36.51 4.57 38.77
N LYS A 47 -35.21 4.30 38.97
CA LYS A 47 -34.21 4.27 37.88
C LYS A 47 -34.36 2.96 37.09
N LYS A 48 -34.78 3.08 35.82
CA LYS A 48 -35.13 1.96 34.94
C LYS A 48 -34.00 1.49 33.99
N TYR A 49 -32.73 1.59 34.34
CA TYR A 49 -31.67 1.23 33.37
C TYR A 49 -31.02 -0.13 33.69
N CYS A 50 -31.38 -1.13 32.90
CA CYS A 50 -30.56 -2.33 32.73
C CYS A 50 -29.41 -1.98 31.78
N LYS A 51 -28.16 -2.34 32.13
CA LYS A 51 -26.98 -2.03 31.30
C LYS A 51 -27.10 -2.61 29.90
N SER A 52 -27.61 -3.83 29.78
CA SER A 52 -27.87 -4.51 28.52
C SER A 52 -28.96 -3.82 27.71
N CYS A 53 -30.11 -3.48 28.31
CA CYS A 53 -31.14 -2.68 27.63
C CYS A 53 -30.63 -1.31 27.19
N LYS A 54 -29.84 -0.63 28.03
CA LYS A 54 -29.24 0.67 27.70
C LYS A 54 -28.27 0.55 26.53
N LYS A 55 -27.44 -0.50 26.51
CA LYS A 55 -26.53 -0.78 25.39
C LYS A 55 -27.29 -1.02 24.10
N LYS A 56 -28.39 -1.78 24.12
CA LYS A 56 -29.27 -2.00 22.95
C LYS A 56 -29.88 -0.70 22.45
N ILE A 57 -30.49 0.10 23.34
CA ILE A 57 -31.06 1.42 23.00
C ILE A 57 -30.01 2.32 22.33
N ASN A 58 -28.86 2.49 22.97
CA ASN A 58 -27.78 3.32 22.43
C ASN A 58 -27.28 2.81 21.06
N THR A 59 -27.27 1.49 20.85
CA THR A 59 -26.83 0.88 19.59
C THR A 59 -27.85 1.13 18.47
N GLU A 60 -29.14 1.03 18.79
CA GLU A 60 -30.24 1.34 17.87
C GLU A 60 -30.31 2.83 17.52
N GLU A 61 -30.11 3.72 18.52
CA GLU A 61 -30.00 5.17 18.30
C GLU A 61 -28.82 5.50 17.40
N PHE A 62 -27.64 4.94 17.67
CA PHE A 62 -26.45 5.11 16.83
C PHE A 62 -26.71 4.69 15.37
N MET A 63 -27.36 3.54 15.17
CA MET A 63 -27.76 3.08 13.82
C MET A 63 -28.68 4.08 13.12
N ARG A 64 -29.69 4.61 13.84
CA ARG A 64 -30.63 5.60 13.27
C ARG A 64 -29.91 6.89 12.88
N GLU A 65 -29.08 7.43 13.77
CA GLU A 65 -28.31 8.65 13.52
C GLU A 65 -27.40 8.51 12.30
N HIS A 66 -26.68 7.38 12.20
CA HIS A 66 -25.80 7.13 11.07
C HIS A 66 -26.57 6.91 9.77
N ASN A 67 -27.71 6.21 9.80
CA ASN A 67 -28.54 6.05 8.62
C ASN A 67 -29.13 7.38 8.12
N ASN A 68 -29.47 8.31 9.03
CA ASN A 68 -29.98 9.64 8.68
C ASN A 68 -28.96 10.53 7.96
N GLN A 69 -27.67 10.23 8.08
CA GLN A 69 -26.61 10.92 7.35
C GLN A 69 -26.47 10.43 5.89
N GLU A 70 -27.41 9.62 5.42
CA GLU A 70 -27.44 9.00 4.09
C GLU A 70 -26.08 8.41 3.65
N PRO A 71 -25.48 7.53 4.47
CA PRO A 71 -24.17 6.97 4.16
C PRO A 71 -24.25 6.02 2.97
N LEU A 72 -23.09 5.70 2.40
CA LEU A 72 -23.01 4.77 1.27
C LEU A 72 -23.61 3.38 1.57
N SER A 73 -23.59 2.94 2.83
CA SER A 73 -24.25 1.71 3.24
C SER A 73 -25.13 1.97 4.45
N ARG A 74 -26.44 1.70 4.33
CA ARG A 74 -27.42 1.81 5.41
C ARG A 74 -27.50 0.50 6.18
N CYS A 75 -27.58 0.55 7.51
CA CYS A 75 -27.88 -0.63 8.32
C CYS A 75 -29.39 -0.87 8.28
N LEU A 76 -29.82 -2.08 7.92
CA LEU A 76 -31.22 -2.47 7.82
C LEU A 76 -31.74 -3.07 9.13
N THR A 77 -30.92 -3.93 9.75
CA THR A 77 -31.27 -4.61 10.99
C THR A 77 -30.03 -4.87 11.84
N LEU A 78 -30.24 -5.04 13.15
CA LEU A 78 -29.23 -5.44 14.12
C LEU A 78 -29.59 -6.82 14.68
N VAL A 79 -28.61 -7.73 14.65
CA VAL A 79 -28.71 -9.08 15.22
C VAL A 79 -27.78 -9.16 16.43
N TYR A 80 -28.36 -9.51 17.57
CA TYR A 80 -27.67 -9.61 18.86
C TYR A 80 -27.35 -11.07 19.19
N ASP A 81 -26.08 -11.37 19.43
CA ASP A 81 -25.59 -12.68 19.87
C ASP A 81 -24.73 -12.47 21.13
N GLY A 82 -25.37 -12.59 22.29
CA GLY A 82 -24.81 -12.17 23.58
C GLY A 82 -24.35 -10.71 23.54
N ASP A 83 -23.04 -10.50 23.73
CA ASP A 83 -22.42 -9.17 23.69
C ASP A 83 -22.05 -8.66 22.29
N LYS A 84 -22.10 -9.53 21.28
CA LYS A 84 -21.76 -9.20 19.90
C LYS A 84 -23.00 -8.68 19.18
N VAL A 85 -22.79 -7.62 18.40
CA VAL A 85 -23.84 -7.04 17.55
C VAL A 85 -23.36 -7.07 16.12
N ASN A 86 -24.12 -7.74 15.26
CA ASN A 86 -23.95 -7.71 13.82
C ASN A 86 -25.04 -6.84 13.20
N GLY A 87 -24.74 -6.18 12.09
CA GLY A 87 -25.71 -5.48 11.27
C GLY A 87 -25.77 -6.05 9.86
N GLU A 88 -26.95 -6.02 9.25
CA GLU A 88 -27.10 -6.21 7.81
C GLU A 88 -27.08 -4.85 7.12
N PHE A 89 -26.14 -4.66 6.20
CA PHE A 89 -25.88 -3.38 5.55
C PHE A 89 -26.16 -3.48 4.07
N GLU A 90 -27.04 -2.62 3.57
CA GLU A 90 -27.32 -2.46 2.16
C GLU A 90 -26.57 -1.27 1.59
N CYS A 91 -25.87 -1.49 0.48
CA CYS A 91 -25.21 -0.39 -0.22
C CYS A 91 -26.21 0.42 -1.04
N SER A 92 -26.39 1.69 -0.69
CA SER A 92 -27.30 2.63 -1.39
C SER A 92 -26.93 2.83 -2.86
N LYS A 93 -25.68 2.55 -3.27
CA LYS A 93 -25.21 2.69 -4.65
C LYS A 93 -25.40 1.43 -5.52
N CYS A 94 -25.35 0.23 -4.95
CA CYS A 94 -25.39 -1.01 -5.75
C CYS A 94 -26.35 -2.08 -5.21
N GLY A 95 -27.15 -1.79 -4.19
CA GLY A 95 -28.16 -2.67 -3.60
C GLY A 95 -27.61 -3.89 -2.85
N SER A 96 -26.32 -4.19 -2.93
CA SER A 96 -25.78 -5.40 -2.32
C SER A 96 -25.82 -5.35 -0.78
N ILE A 97 -26.39 -6.40 -0.19
CA ILE A 97 -26.56 -6.59 1.25
C ILE A 97 -25.39 -7.41 1.83
N ARG A 98 -24.88 -7.02 3.01
CA ARG A 98 -23.78 -7.72 3.71
C ARG A 98 -23.98 -7.72 5.21
N THR A 99 -23.67 -8.84 5.84
CA THR A 99 -23.60 -8.93 7.30
C THR A 99 -22.18 -8.59 7.78
N ARG A 100 -22.07 -7.69 8.77
CA ARG A 100 -20.80 -7.25 9.38
C ARG A 100 -21.01 -6.96 10.86
N ARG A 101 -19.91 -6.98 11.64
CA ARG A 101 -19.94 -6.51 13.02
C ARG A 101 -20.31 -5.02 13.05
N HIS A 102 -21.33 -4.66 13.82
CA HIS A 102 -21.78 -3.29 13.97
C HIS A 102 -20.68 -2.43 14.62
N ASN A 103 -20.47 -1.22 14.13
CA ASN A 103 -19.41 -0.29 14.55
C ASN A 103 -17.95 -0.79 14.32
N SER A 104 -17.73 -1.78 13.45
CA SER A 104 -16.37 -2.21 13.08
C SER A 104 -15.67 -1.28 12.08
N LYS A 105 -16.46 -0.55 11.27
CA LYS A 105 -16.02 0.45 10.28
C LYS A 105 -17.12 1.49 10.09
N SER A 106 -16.76 2.64 9.53
CA SER A 106 -17.73 3.64 9.09
C SER A 106 -18.66 3.06 8.03
N TYR A 107 -19.95 3.42 8.08
CA TYR A 107 -20.98 2.97 7.15
C TYR A 107 -20.61 3.32 5.68
N SER A 108 -19.88 4.42 5.48
CA SER A 108 -19.38 4.84 4.16
C SER A 108 -18.31 3.91 3.56
N GLN A 109 -17.74 3.00 4.36
CA GLN A 109 -16.65 2.12 3.96
C GLN A 109 -17.06 0.63 3.86
N LEU A 110 -18.31 0.29 4.17
CA LEU A 110 -18.74 -1.10 4.26
C LEU A 110 -18.89 -1.78 2.90
N CYS A 111 -19.33 -1.06 1.88
CA CYS A 111 -19.30 -1.53 0.51
C CYS A 111 -17.94 -1.25 -0.13
N ARG A 112 -16.99 -2.19 -0.06
CA ARG A 112 -15.65 -2.03 -0.64
C ARG A 112 -15.67 -1.62 -2.13
N LYS A 113 -16.52 -2.25 -2.94
CA LYS A 113 -16.66 -1.95 -4.37
C LYS A 113 -17.05 -0.48 -4.62
N CYS A 114 -18.07 0.00 -3.91
CA CYS A 114 -18.62 1.34 -4.13
C CYS A 114 -17.87 2.44 -3.37
N SER A 115 -17.30 2.14 -2.21
CA SER A 115 -16.53 3.10 -1.39
C SER A 115 -15.23 3.50 -2.07
N ILE A 116 -14.55 2.53 -2.71
CA ILE A 116 -13.37 2.80 -3.54
C ILE A 116 -13.76 3.66 -4.75
N ALA A 117 -14.92 3.42 -5.36
CA ALA A 117 -15.42 4.22 -6.48
C ALA A 117 -15.84 5.65 -6.09
N GLY A 118 -16.04 5.95 -4.80
CA GLY A 118 -16.34 7.29 -4.27
C GLY A 118 -15.12 8.07 -3.78
N MET A 119 -13.97 7.40 -3.59
CA MET A 119 -12.66 8.04 -3.32
C MET A 119 -11.96 8.46 -4.63
N GLY A 120 -12.74 8.84 -5.63
CA GLY A 120 -12.28 9.39 -6.89
C GLY A 120 -12.41 10.91 -6.89
N GLN A 121 -11.77 11.59 -5.93
CA GLN A 121 -11.38 12.98 -6.23
C GLN A 121 -10.39 12.92 -7.40
N LYS A 122 -10.61 13.81 -8.37
CA LYS A 122 -9.82 14.03 -9.58
C LYS A 122 -8.34 13.75 -9.35
N HIS A 123 -7.89 12.57 -9.73
CA HIS A 123 -6.61 12.44 -10.38
C HIS A 123 -6.94 12.05 -11.80
N GLU A 124 -6.60 12.94 -12.72
CA GLU A 124 -6.23 12.56 -14.09
C GLU A 124 -5.61 11.18 -14.06
N VAL A 125 -6.11 10.31 -14.94
CA VAL A 125 -5.52 9.04 -15.39
C VAL A 125 -4.34 8.64 -14.50
N ARG A 126 -4.58 7.79 -13.48
CA ARG A 126 -3.46 7.10 -12.82
C ARG A 126 -2.81 6.22 -13.89
N HIS A 127 -1.84 6.79 -14.60
CA HIS A 127 -0.78 6.03 -15.22
C HIS A 127 -0.14 5.26 -14.07
N ASP A 128 -0.54 4.00 -13.98
CA ASP A 128 0.07 2.86 -13.31
C ASP A 128 1.03 3.20 -12.15
N THR A 129 0.67 2.76 -10.93
CA THR A 129 1.44 2.99 -9.70
C THR A 129 2.92 2.63 -9.84
N ARG A 130 3.26 1.74 -10.78
CA ARG A 130 4.63 1.39 -11.13
C ARG A 130 5.39 2.50 -11.88
N LEU A 131 4.81 3.11 -12.92
CA LEU A 131 5.45 4.24 -13.64
C LEU A 131 5.69 5.43 -12.72
N ALA A 132 4.70 5.75 -11.87
CA ALA A 132 4.84 6.80 -10.87
C ALA A 132 6.00 6.50 -9.89
N ARG A 133 6.15 5.24 -9.48
CA ARG A 133 7.28 4.80 -8.64
C ARG A 133 8.62 4.86 -9.38
N ILE A 134 8.67 4.49 -10.66
CA ILE A 134 9.89 4.57 -11.48
C ILE A 134 10.35 6.02 -11.59
N TYR A 135 9.43 6.94 -11.92
CA TYR A 135 9.71 8.37 -11.98
C TYR A 135 10.18 8.91 -10.63
N GLY A 136 9.47 8.56 -9.55
CA GLY A 136 9.86 8.94 -8.19
C GLY A 136 11.28 8.49 -7.84
N ASN A 137 11.59 7.22 -8.07
CA ASN A 137 12.93 6.65 -7.84
C ASN A 137 14.00 7.29 -8.75
N MET A 138 13.66 7.64 -10.00
CA MET A 138 14.55 8.36 -10.90
C MET A 138 14.90 9.75 -10.34
N LYS A 139 13.89 10.50 -9.89
CA LYS A 139 14.06 11.82 -9.29
C LYS A 139 14.85 11.78 -7.98
N ASP A 140 14.54 10.82 -7.12
CA ASP A 140 15.23 10.60 -5.86
C ASP A 140 16.72 10.31 -6.05
N ARG A 141 17.07 9.40 -6.98
CA ARG A 141 18.47 9.11 -7.32
C ARG A 141 19.24 10.36 -7.76
N CYS A 142 18.62 11.26 -8.53
CA CYS A 142 19.29 12.42 -9.10
C CYS A 142 19.36 13.62 -8.15
N TYR A 143 18.36 13.83 -7.28
CA TYR A 143 18.22 15.09 -6.54
C TYR A 143 18.10 14.94 -5.02
N ASN A 144 17.80 13.75 -4.50
CA ASN A 144 17.62 13.55 -3.07
C ASN A 144 18.93 13.14 -2.40
N LYS A 145 19.64 14.10 -1.79
CA LYS A 145 20.93 13.90 -1.12
C LYS A 145 20.90 12.88 0.03
N ASN A 146 19.72 12.59 0.59
CA ASN A 146 19.54 11.64 1.69
C ASN A 146 19.39 10.19 1.20
N GLN A 147 19.23 9.97 -0.10
CA GLN A 147 19.12 8.63 -0.66
C GLN A 147 20.52 7.99 -0.81
N ASP A 148 20.68 6.74 -0.37
CA ASP A 148 21.94 6.00 -0.48
C ASP A 148 22.48 5.94 -1.91
N SER A 149 21.58 5.90 -2.89
CA SER A 149 21.94 5.90 -4.31
C SER A 149 22.48 7.23 -4.81
N TYR A 150 22.22 8.36 -4.15
CA TYR A 150 22.55 9.70 -4.64
C TYR A 150 24.04 9.83 -5.01
N LYS A 151 24.95 9.27 -4.20
CA LYS A 151 26.40 9.26 -4.45
C LYS A 151 26.81 8.64 -5.79
N TYR A 152 25.98 7.76 -6.37
CA TYR A 152 26.24 7.13 -7.65
C TYR A 152 25.54 7.82 -8.83
N TYR A 153 24.56 8.69 -8.55
CA TYR A 153 23.73 9.38 -9.54
C TYR A 153 23.92 10.89 -9.42
N GLY A 154 23.08 11.58 -8.63
CA GLY A 154 23.15 13.03 -8.46
C GLY A 154 24.52 13.54 -8.01
N GLY A 155 25.19 12.81 -7.11
CA GLY A 155 26.55 13.10 -6.67
C GLY A 155 27.63 12.98 -7.76
N LYS A 156 27.33 12.30 -8.87
CA LYS A 156 28.16 12.23 -10.09
C LYS A 156 27.69 13.17 -11.21
N GLY A 157 26.67 13.99 -10.96
CA GLY A 157 26.09 14.90 -11.95
C GLY A 157 25.03 14.28 -12.87
N VAL A 158 24.50 13.10 -12.53
CA VAL A 158 23.38 12.52 -13.30
C VAL A 158 22.11 13.33 -13.07
N THR A 159 21.44 13.72 -14.15
CA THR A 159 20.23 14.58 -14.13
C THR A 159 19.07 13.98 -14.90
N ILE A 160 17.91 14.62 -14.81
CA ILE A 160 16.71 14.37 -15.62
C ILE A 160 16.50 15.60 -16.51
N CYS A 161 16.07 15.40 -17.77
CA CYS A 161 15.74 16.51 -18.66
C CYS A 161 14.63 17.40 -18.06
N GLN A 162 14.69 18.69 -18.37
CA GLN A 162 13.77 19.67 -17.78
C GLN A 162 12.31 19.38 -18.14
N GLU A 163 12.03 18.92 -19.36
CA GLU A 163 10.69 18.53 -19.81
C GLU A 163 10.02 17.52 -18.86
N TRP A 164 10.74 16.48 -18.43
CA TRP A 164 10.21 15.48 -17.50
C TRP A 164 10.14 15.99 -16.06
N LEU A 165 10.96 16.99 -15.69
CA LEU A 165 10.93 17.61 -14.36
C LEU A 165 9.76 18.58 -14.19
N ASP A 166 9.49 19.37 -15.23
CA ASP A 166 8.38 20.34 -15.27
C ASP A 166 7.04 19.61 -15.34
N ASP A 167 6.97 18.56 -16.14
CA ASP A 167 5.75 17.79 -16.33
C ASP A 167 6.04 16.28 -16.39
N ARG A 168 5.72 15.60 -15.28
CA ARG A 168 5.86 14.14 -15.19
C ARG A 168 4.98 13.38 -16.19
N THR A 169 3.91 13.98 -16.72
CA THR A 169 3.04 13.31 -17.71
C THR A 169 3.80 13.09 -19.02
N LYS A 170 4.75 13.97 -19.37
CA LYS A 170 5.66 13.79 -20.52
C LYS A 170 6.50 12.53 -20.41
N PHE A 171 6.97 12.21 -19.21
CA PHE A 171 7.66 10.94 -18.96
C PHE A 171 6.71 9.74 -19.14
N TYR A 172 5.46 9.83 -18.68
CA TYR A 172 4.49 8.74 -18.82
C TYR A 172 4.09 8.50 -20.27
N ASP A 173 3.81 9.56 -21.02
CA ASP A 173 3.48 9.49 -22.44
C ASP A 173 4.64 8.89 -23.23
N TRP A 174 5.87 9.37 -22.97
CA TRP A 174 7.08 8.78 -23.54
C TRP A 174 7.20 7.30 -23.18
N ALA A 175 7.00 6.93 -21.91
CA ALA A 175 7.15 5.55 -21.46
C ALA A 175 6.20 4.61 -22.22
N LEU A 176 4.92 4.97 -22.30
CA LEU A 176 3.89 4.19 -23.00
C LEU A 176 4.15 4.11 -24.50
N ALA A 177 4.59 5.21 -25.11
CA ALA A 177 4.91 5.24 -26.54
C ALA A 177 6.19 4.45 -26.90
N ASN A 178 7.08 4.20 -25.94
CA ASN A 178 8.40 3.59 -26.17
C ASN A 178 8.52 2.16 -25.64
N GLY A 179 7.40 1.44 -25.52
CA GLY A 179 7.41 -0.01 -25.25
C GLY A 179 7.53 -0.38 -23.77
N TYR A 180 7.13 0.52 -22.86
CA TYR A 180 7.01 0.19 -21.44
C TYR A 180 6.14 -1.05 -21.22
N THR A 181 6.65 -1.96 -20.38
CA THR A 181 5.86 -3.03 -19.77
C THR A 181 6.28 -3.22 -18.30
N ASP A 182 5.46 -3.93 -17.52
CA ASP A 182 5.74 -4.21 -16.11
C ASP A 182 6.99 -5.07 -15.87
N LEU A 183 7.54 -5.67 -16.94
CA LEU A 183 8.74 -6.50 -16.92
C LEU A 183 10.04 -5.72 -17.23
N MET A 184 9.93 -4.47 -17.69
CA MET A 184 11.09 -3.68 -18.14
C MET A 184 11.61 -2.70 -17.09
N GLU A 185 12.92 -2.47 -17.08
CA GLU A 185 13.61 -1.47 -16.28
C GLU A 185 14.05 -0.30 -17.19
N ILE A 186 13.99 0.93 -16.67
CA ILE A 186 14.49 2.09 -17.39
C ILE A 186 16.02 2.14 -17.26
N ASP A 187 16.69 2.19 -18.40
CA ASP A 187 18.11 2.46 -18.49
C ASP A 187 18.36 3.81 -19.17
N LYS A 188 19.48 4.45 -18.83
CA LYS A 188 20.02 5.64 -19.50
C LYS A 188 21.44 5.42 -20.02
N ASP A 189 22.13 4.41 -19.47
CA ASP A 189 23.58 4.31 -19.59
C ASP A 189 23.97 3.81 -20.99
N LYS A 190 23.21 2.88 -21.59
CA LYS A 190 23.48 2.34 -22.92
C LYS A 190 23.57 3.44 -23.98
N LEU A 191 22.53 4.25 -24.14
CA LEU A 191 22.49 5.28 -25.18
C LEU A 191 23.43 6.45 -24.86
N CYS A 192 23.56 6.85 -23.58
CA CYS A 192 24.57 7.84 -23.20
C CYS A 192 25.99 7.38 -23.57
N MET A 193 26.34 6.11 -23.36
CA MET A 193 27.65 5.58 -23.75
C MET A 193 27.85 5.51 -25.26
N GLU A 194 26.82 5.10 -26.01
CA GLU A 194 26.86 5.07 -27.48
C GLU A 194 27.06 6.49 -28.06
N GLN A 195 26.41 7.49 -27.46
CA GLN A 195 26.44 8.91 -27.85
C GLN A 195 27.59 9.71 -27.23
N GLY A 196 28.36 9.14 -26.31
CA GLY A 196 29.47 9.83 -25.63
C GLY A 196 29.03 10.91 -24.63
N ILE A 197 27.83 10.80 -24.06
CA ILE A 197 27.27 11.76 -23.10
C ILE A 197 27.74 11.43 -21.68
N ALA A 198 28.45 12.37 -21.04
CA ALA A 198 28.88 12.30 -19.65
C ALA A 198 28.80 13.69 -18.98
N PRO A 199 28.21 13.83 -17.78
CA PRO A 199 27.51 12.78 -17.01
C PRO A 199 26.22 12.32 -17.71
N ALA A 200 25.80 11.08 -17.44
CA ALA A 200 24.59 10.52 -18.03
C ALA A 200 23.35 11.32 -17.63
N ILE A 201 22.34 11.36 -18.50
CA ILE A 201 21.09 12.09 -18.30
C ILE A 201 19.91 11.15 -18.55
N TYR A 202 18.80 11.34 -17.83
CA TYR A 202 17.51 10.73 -18.15
C TYR A 202 16.75 11.64 -19.11
N SER A 203 16.54 11.22 -20.36
CA SER A 203 15.77 11.96 -21.37
C SER A 203 15.14 11.02 -22.41
N PRO A 204 14.19 11.49 -23.24
CA PRO A 204 13.65 10.69 -24.33
C PRO A 204 14.67 10.12 -25.32
N THR A 205 15.82 10.79 -25.48
CA THR A 205 16.89 10.43 -26.44
C THR A 205 17.99 9.56 -25.83
N THR A 206 18.00 9.41 -24.51
CA THR A 206 19.03 8.67 -23.76
C THR A 206 18.45 7.51 -22.98
N CYS A 207 17.15 7.51 -22.72
CA CYS A 207 16.49 6.42 -22.03
C CYS A 207 16.00 5.33 -22.99
N ILE A 208 16.03 4.09 -22.50
CA ILE A 208 15.46 2.93 -23.18
C ILE A 208 14.90 1.95 -22.14
N TRP A 209 13.84 1.23 -22.50
CA TRP A 209 13.32 0.13 -21.70
C TRP A 209 14.09 -1.14 -22.02
N MET A 210 14.64 -1.78 -20.99
CA MET A 210 15.39 -3.02 -21.13
C MET A 210 14.93 -4.03 -20.09
N THR A 211 15.13 -5.31 -20.37
CA THR A 211 14.97 -6.35 -19.34
C THR A 211 16.01 -6.16 -18.24
N ARG A 212 15.75 -6.70 -17.06
CA ARG A 212 16.69 -6.66 -15.93
C ARG A 212 18.07 -7.24 -16.29
N ASP A 213 18.10 -8.31 -17.08
CA ASP A 213 19.34 -8.97 -17.47
C ASP A 213 20.16 -8.12 -18.44
N GLU A 214 19.50 -7.43 -19.37
CA GLU A 214 20.12 -6.45 -20.26
C GLU A 214 20.65 -5.24 -19.46
N ASN A 215 19.83 -4.68 -18.56
CA ASN A 215 20.21 -3.54 -17.72
C ASN A 215 21.48 -3.82 -16.90
N ARG A 216 21.60 -5.02 -16.33
CA ARG A 216 22.79 -5.46 -15.59
C ARG A 216 24.07 -5.48 -16.43
N MET A 217 23.98 -5.58 -17.76
CA MET A 217 25.15 -5.56 -18.66
C MET A 217 25.83 -4.18 -18.71
N PHE A 218 25.05 -3.12 -18.51
CA PHE A 218 25.50 -1.74 -18.58
C PHE A 218 25.83 -1.16 -17.19
N MET A 219 25.41 -1.82 -16.11
CA MET A 219 25.75 -1.44 -14.74
C MET A 219 27.23 -1.64 -14.42
N GLY A 220 27.88 -0.61 -13.87
CA GLY A 220 29.21 -0.70 -13.25
C GLY A 220 30.36 -0.96 -14.21
N THR A 221 30.21 -0.56 -15.48
CA THR A 221 31.27 -0.67 -16.48
C THR A 221 32.47 0.21 -16.09
N ARG A 222 33.68 -0.34 -16.24
CA ARG A 222 34.94 0.41 -16.04
C ARG A 222 35.07 1.47 -17.13
N THR A 223 35.80 2.56 -16.85
CA THR A 223 36.14 3.59 -17.84
C THR A 223 36.60 2.95 -19.18
N GLY A 224 35.92 3.29 -20.28
CA GLY A 224 36.22 2.74 -21.62
C GLY A 224 35.50 1.42 -21.98
N THR A 225 34.59 0.92 -21.14
CA THR A 225 33.77 -0.27 -21.41
C THR A 225 32.31 0.14 -21.64
N ILE A 226 31.69 -0.29 -22.75
CA ILE A 226 30.29 0.01 -23.08
C ILE A 226 29.32 -1.02 -22.50
N ALA A 227 29.72 -2.28 -22.43
CA ALA A 227 28.97 -3.32 -21.73
C ALA A 227 29.99 -4.26 -21.09
N LYS A 228 29.66 -4.97 -20.01
CA LYS A 228 30.61 -5.87 -19.33
C LYS A 228 31.36 -6.77 -20.34
N GLY A 229 32.68 -6.62 -20.41
CA GLY A 229 33.55 -7.36 -21.35
C GLY A 229 33.61 -6.82 -22.79
N ILE A 230 33.02 -5.65 -23.08
CA ILE A 230 32.95 -5.02 -24.40
C ILE A 230 33.36 -3.55 -24.34
N SER A 231 34.34 -3.16 -25.15
CA SER A 231 34.81 -1.77 -25.28
C SER A 231 34.49 -1.20 -26.67
N LYS A 232 34.16 0.09 -26.75
CA LYS A 232 34.10 0.81 -28.04
C LYS A 232 35.51 1.22 -28.45
N TYR A 233 35.93 0.78 -29.63
CA TYR A 233 37.26 1.04 -30.20
C TYR A 233 37.21 2.15 -31.26
N ALA A 234 36.14 2.20 -32.04
CA ALA A 234 35.79 3.28 -32.96
C ALA A 234 34.25 3.33 -33.12
N GLU A 235 33.73 4.27 -33.90
CA GLU A 235 32.28 4.48 -34.10
C GLU A 235 31.52 3.18 -34.43
N ASP A 236 32.03 2.42 -35.40
CA ASP A 236 31.50 1.12 -35.83
C ASP A 236 32.44 -0.05 -35.51
N LYS A 237 33.14 0.02 -34.36
CA LYS A 237 34.11 -1.02 -33.99
C LYS A 237 34.09 -1.29 -32.50
N TYR A 238 33.57 -2.45 -32.12
CA TYR A 238 33.43 -2.91 -30.74
C TYR A 238 34.36 -4.09 -30.49
N ARG A 239 35.14 -4.03 -29.42
CA ARG A 239 36.09 -5.09 -29.04
C ARG A 239 35.50 -5.97 -27.95
N VAL A 240 35.47 -7.28 -28.21
CA VAL A 240 35.19 -8.33 -27.22
C VAL A 240 36.51 -8.98 -26.86
N ARG A 241 36.76 -9.26 -25.58
CA ARG A 241 37.93 -10.05 -25.15
C ARG A 241 37.49 -11.32 -24.44
N LEU A 242 38.22 -12.41 -24.68
CA LEU A 242 38.10 -13.60 -23.85
C LEU A 242 38.66 -13.31 -22.46
N THR A 243 37.88 -13.63 -21.43
CA THR A 243 38.24 -13.40 -20.02
C THR A 243 37.73 -14.55 -19.17
N HIS A 244 38.21 -14.65 -17.92
CA HIS A 244 37.70 -15.67 -16.99
C HIS A 244 36.18 -15.52 -16.70
N ALA A 245 35.66 -14.29 -16.75
CA ALA A 245 34.22 -14.01 -16.62
C ALA A 245 33.42 -14.40 -17.87
N PHE A 246 34.04 -14.38 -19.06
CA PHE A 246 33.43 -14.71 -20.35
C PHE A 246 34.25 -15.77 -21.09
N PRO A 247 34.27 -17.04 -20.61
CA PRO A 247 35.14 -18.08 -21.16
C PRO A 247 34.71 -18.55 -22.55
N LYS A 248 33.46 -18.28 -22.96
CA LYS A 248 32.91 -18.62 -24.27
C LYS A 248 32.92 -17.44 -25.26
N ALA A 249 33.55 -16.33 -24.89
CA ALA A 249 33.62 -15.16 -25.74
C ALA A 249 34.47 -15.44 -26.98
N LYS A 250 33.99 -15.00 -28.14
CA LYS A 250 34.77 -14.91 -29.38
C LYS A 250 35.56 -13.61 -29.33
N ASP A 251 36.86 -13.69 -29.05
CA ASP A 251 37.76 -12.53 -29.02
C ASP A 251 37.87 -11.91 -30.41
N GLY A 252 37.76 -10.58 -30.51
CA GLY A 252 37.81 -9.89 -31.78
C GLY A 252 37.09 -8.55 -31.81
N TYR A 253 36.91 -8.05 -33.04
CA TYR A 253 36.23 -6.79 -33.33
C TYR A 253 34.93 -7.04 -34.10
N TYR A 254 33.91 -6.29 -33.73
CA TYR A 254 32.55 -6.43 -34.26
C TYR A 254 32.03 -5.06 -34.71
N LYS A 255 31.26 -5.05 -35.80
CA LYS A 255 30.76 -3.81 -36.41
C LYS A 255 29.69 -3.13 -35.56
N THR A 256 28.88 -3.89 -34.85
CA THR A 256 27.80 -3.38 -34.00
C THR A 256 27.91 -3.92 -32.57
N LEU A 257 27.33 -3.19 -31.62
CA LEU A 257 27.26 -3.63 -30.22
C LEU A 257 26.52 -4.97 -30.09
N ASP A 258 25.44 -5.19 -30.85
CA ASP A 258 24.68 -6.44 -30.80
C ASP A 258 25.49 -7.65 -31.26
N LEU A 259 26.31 -7.48 -32.32
CA LEU A 259 27.22 -8.52 -32.76
C LEU A 259 28.28 -8.81 -31.69
N ALA A 260 28.80 -7.77 -31.04
CA ALA A 260 29.73 -7.91 -29.93
C ALA A 260 29.09 -8.64 -28.72
N ILE A 261 27.83 -8.32 -28.38
CA ILE A 261 27.09 -8.98 -27.28
C ILE A 261 26.89 -10.46 -27.60
N LYS A 262 26.45 -10.79 -28.83
CA LYS A 262 26.30 -12.18 -29.28
C LYS A 262 27.63 -12.93 -29.25
N ALA A 263 28.72 -12.28 -29.65
CA ALA A 263 30.04 -12.87 -29.66
C ALA A 263 30.62 -13.08 -28.26
N ARG A 264 30.36 -12.17 -27.32
CA ARG A 264 30.76 -12.31 -25.91
C ARG A 264 30.11 -13.51 -25.25
N GLY A 265 28.83 -13.76 -25.55
CA GLY A 265 28.04 -14.80 -24.89
C GLY A 265 27.75 -14.47 -23.41
N PRO A 266 27.17 -15.42 -22.66
CA PRO A 266 26.77 -15.20 -21.27
C PRO A 266 27.97 -15.08 -20.33
N GLU A 267 27.77 -14.34 -19.22
CA GLU A 267 28.72 -14.34 -18.10
C GLU A 267 28.74 -15.73 -17.46
N ARG A 268 29.92 -16.22 -17.09
CA ARG A 268 30.05 -17.44 -16.29
C ARG A 268 29.29 -17.20 -14.99
N SER A 269 28.31 -18.06 -14.69
CA SER A 269 27.56 -18.02 -13.44
C SER A 269 28.49 -18.32 -12.25
N GLY A 270 29.12 -17.27 -11.73
CA GLY A 270 29.74 -17.22 -10.42
C GLY A 270 28.88 -16.34 -9.53
N ALA A 271 28.48 -16.87 -8.37
CA ALA A 271 27.56 -16.26 -7.42
C ALA A 271 27.75 -14.75 -7.23
N SER A 272 26.70 -13.97 -7.49
CA SER A 272 26.49 -12.70 -6.82
C SER A 272 25.42 -12.93 -5.74
N ALA A 273 25.90 -13.19 -4.53
CA ALA A 273 25.19 -12.82 -3.30
C ALA A 273 25.17 -11.29 -3.20
#